data_AF-A0A800ILX0-F1
#
_entry.id   AF-A0A800ILX0-F1
#
_cell.length_a   1.000
_cell.length_b   1.000
_cell.length_c   1.000
_cell.angle_alpha   90.00
_cell.angle_beta   90.00
_cell.angle_gamma   90.00
#
_symmetry.space_group_name_H-M   'P 1'
#
loop_
_entity.id
_entity.type
_entity.pdbx_description
1 polymer ?
#
loop_
_entity_poly.entity_id
_entity_poly.type
_entity_poly.pdbx_seq_one_letter_code
_entity_poly.pdbx_strand_id
1 'polypeptide(L)'
;MIICPGCHTPVPGEDKFCGECGAGLQAGSPGSSSLTRDALNVTEVKFRLAGIYYKKGNIKAVIDMCRQVIEVDPNHQEALKMLSQAEQDQPEDTDT
;
A
#
# COMPACT_ATOMS: atom_id res chain seq x y z
N MET A 1 -39.05 -1.76 0.32
CA MET A 1 -38.52 -0.77 1.28
C MET A 1 -37.43 -1.45 2.09
N ILE A 2 -36.28 -0.82 2.19
CA ILE A 2 -35.15 -1.27 3.01
C ILE A 2 -34.80 -0.17 4.00
N ILE A 3 -34.31 -0.53 5.19
CA ILE A 3 -33.84 0.44 6.17
C ILE A 3 -32.36 0.68 5.92
N CYS A 4 -31.96 1.94 5.72
CA CYS A 4 -30.55 2.27 5.55
C CYS A 4 -29.76 1.93 6.83
N PRO A 5 -28.67 1.15 6.77
CA PRO A 5 -27.87 0.81 7.95
C PRO A 5 -27.05 2.00 8.50
N GLY A 6 -26.90 3.09 7.73
CA GLY A 6 -26.12 4.27 8.15
C GLY A 6 -26.94 5.28 8.96
N CYS A 7 -28.15 5.60 8.51
CA CYS A 7 -29.00 6.63 9.12
C CYS A 7 -30.38 6.14 9.59
N HIS A 8 -30.70 4.85 9.38
CA HIS A 8 -31.99 4.23 9.71
C HIS A 8 -33.22 4.82 8.99
N THR A 9 -33.01 5.64 7.96
CA THR A 9 -34.11 6.14 7.12
C THR A 9 -34.65 5.02 6.23
N PRO A 10 -35.99 4.94 6.02
CA PRO A 10 -36.58 4.05 5.03
C PRO A 10 -36.20 4.50 3.61
N VAL A 11 -35.61 3.59 2.84
CA VAL A 11 -35.21 3.81 1.45
C VAL A 11 -36.03 2.91 0.52
N PRO A 12 -36.49 3.41 -0.64
CA PRO A 12 -37.12 2.57 -1.66
C PRO A 12 -36.16 1.46 -2.10
N GLY A 13 -36.67 0.25 -2.35
CA GLY A 13 -35.82 -0.91 -2.68
C GLY A 13 -35.14 -0.84 -4.05
N GLU A 14 -35.43 0.20 -4.82
CA GLU A 14 -34.95 0.42 -6.18
C GLU A 14 -33.70 1.33 -6.21
N ASP A 15 -33.49 2.10 -5.14
CA ASP A 15 -32.39 3.07 -5.06
C ASP A 15 -31.05 2.41 -4.75
N LYS A 16 -30.02 2.84 -5.49
CA LYS A 16 -28.64 2.35 -5.32
C LYS A 16 -27.92 2.96 -4.12
N PHE A 17 -28.42 4.10 -3.65
CA PHE A 17 -27.82 4.92 -2.58
C PHE A 17 -28.91 5.53 -1.69
N CYS A 18 -28.59 5.82 -0.43
CA CYS A 18 -29.47 6.56 0.46
C CYS A 18 -29.41 8.06 0.13
N GLY A 19 -30.55 8.69 -0.17
CA GLY A 19 -30.63 10.13 -0.47
C GLY A 19 -30.33 11.05 0.72
N GLU A 20 -30.45 10.56 1.96
CA GLU A 20 -30.19 11.35 3.17
C GLU A 20 -28.71 11.33 3.58
N CYS A 21 -28.09 10.14 3.61
CA CYS A 21 -26.72 9.98 4.12
C CYS A 21 -25.69 9.57 3.06
N GLY A 22 -26.12 9.24 1.84
CA GLY A 22 -25.24 8.81 0.74
C GLY A 22 -24.76 7.35 0.81
N ALA A 23 -25.20 6.56 1.79
CA ALA A 23 -24.77 5.15 1.92
C ALA A 23 -25.18 4.32 0.69
N GLY A 24 -24.23 3.57 0.10
CA GLY A 24 -24.52 2.63 -0.99
C GLY A 24 -25.29 1.40 -0.51
N LEU A 25 -26.42 1.09 -1.16
CA LEU A 25 -27.34 0.03 -0.77
C LEU A 25 -27.32 -1.17 -1.75
N GLN A 26 -26.59 -1.06 -2.86
CA GLN A 26 -26.32 -2.20 -3.76
C GLN A 26 -24.98 -2.87 -3.44
N ALA A 27 -25.06 -4.16 -3.10
CA ALA A 27 -23.91 -5.05 -2.98
C ALA A 27 -23.40 -5.43 -4.39
N GLY A 28 -22.53 -4.59 -4.96
CA GLY A 28 -21.84 -4.85 -6.21
C GLY A 28 -20.45 -4.21 -6.19
N SER A 29 -19.43 -5.05 -5.95
CA SER A 29 -17.98 -4.79 -6.06
C SER A 29 -17.29 -4.03 -4.90
N PRO A 30 -16.71 -4.72 -3.90
CA PRO A 30 -15.53 -4.19 -3.21
C PRO A 30 -14.33 -4.38 -4.16
N GLY A 31 -14.19 -3.49 -5.12
CA GLY A 31 -13.14 -3.59 -6.12
C GLY A 31 -12.79 -2.24 -6.69
N SER A 32 -12.17 -1.38 -5.88
CA SER A 32 -11.13 -0.41 -6.27
C SER A 32 -10.79 0.46 -5.06
N SER A 33 -9.81 0.00 -4.28
CA SER A 33 -8.90 0.83 -3.48
C SER A 33 -9.53 2.03 -2.75
N SER A 34 -10.48 1.76 -1.85
CA SER A 34 -10.50 2.53 -0.60
C SER A 34 -9.20 2.20 0.14
N LEU A 35 -8.13 2.94 -0.12
CA LEU A 35 -6.95 3.01 0.76
C LEU A 35 -7.31 3.74 2.08
N THR A 36 -8.46 3.40 2.64
CA THR A 36 -8.97 3.99 3.87
C THR A 36 -8.59 3.04 4.99
N ARG A 37 -7.39 3.25 5.53
CA ARG A 37 -6.97 2.87 6.90
C ARG A 37 -6.84 1.37 7.20
N ASP A 38 -6.82 0.47 6.22
CA ASP A 38 -6.36 -0.90 6.48
C ASP A 38 -4.82 -0.89 6.45
N ALA A 39 -4.23 -0.87 7.64
CA ALA A 39 -2.80 -0.91 7.94
C ALA A 39 -1.88 -0.41 6.80
N LEU A 40 -1.58 0.89 6.78
CA LEU A 40 -0.38 1.36 6.08
C LEU A 40 0.81 0.64 6.71
N ASN A 41 1.20 -0.49 6.12
CA ASN A 41 2.34 -1.23 6.59
C ASN A 41 3.54 -0.41 6.17
N VAL A 42 4.14 0.30 7.14
CA VAL A 42 5.27 1.20 6.90
C VAL A 42 6.36 0.47 6.10
N THR A 43 6.53 -0.82 6.36
CA THR A 43 7.37 -1.77 5.61
C THR A 43 7.05 -1.80 4.11
N GLU A 44 5.79 -1.99 3.73
CA GLU A 44 5.40 -2.07 2.33
C GLU A 44 5.51 -0.71 1.62
N VAL A 45 5.17 0.38 2.31
CA VAL A 45 5.37 1.73 1.76
C VAL A 45 6.85 2.01 1.52
N LYS A 46 7.71 1.64 2.46
CA LYS A 46 9.18 1.75 2.32
C LYS A 46 9.70 0.91 1.15
N PHE A 47 9.21 -0.32 1.00
CA PHE A 47 9.59 -1.20 -0.10
C PHE A 47 9.20 -0.62 -1.46
N ARG A 48 7.96 -0.13 -1.62
CA ARG A 48 7.52 0.54 -2.86
C ARG A 48 8.40 1.75 -3.18
N LEU A 49 8.76 2.54 -2.16
CA LEU A 49 9.62 3.70 -2.33
C LEU A 49 11.05 3.29 -2.74
N ALA A 50 11.60 2.20 -2.19
CA ALA A 50 12.87 1.64 -2.62
C ALA A 50 12.86 1.29 -4.11
N GLY A 51 11.80 0.65 -4.61
CA GLY A 51 11.64 0.36 -6.05
C GLY A 51 11.63 1.62 -6.93
N ILE A 52 11.06 2.73 -6.45
CA ILE A 52 11.09 4.03 -7.16
C ILE A 52 12.53 4.58 -7.21
N TYR A 53 13.26 4.53 -6.09
CA TYR A 53 14.65 4.98 -6.04
C TYR A 53 15.58 4.13 -6.92
N TYR A 54 15.31 2.83 -7.01
CA TYR A 54 16.05 1.91 -7.89
C TYR A 54 15.93 2.33 -9.35
N LYS A 55 14.70 2.61 -9.80
CA LYS A 55 14.45 3.14 -11.16
C LYS A 55 15.10 4.50 -11.41
N LYS A 56 15.29 5.29 -10.34
CA LYS A 56 15.98 6.58 -10.41
C LYS A 56 17.52 6.43 -10.47
N GLY A 57 18.05 5.21 -10.29
CA GLY A 57 19.49 4.94 -10.19
C GLY A 57 20.10 5.36 -8.86
N ASN A 58 19.28 5.70 -7.85
CA ASN A 58 19.79 6.07 -6.53
C ASN A 58 19.93 4.81 -5.65
N ILE A 59 20.91 3.98 -5.98
CA ILE A 59 21.14 2.67 -5.36
C ILE A 59 21.38 2.78 -3.85
N LYS A 60 22.09 3.82 -3.39
CA LYS A 60 22.32 4.08 -1.95
C LYS A 60 21.01 4.21 -1.17
N ALA A 61 20.04 4.95 -1.70
CA ALA A 61 18.73 5.10 -1.07
C ALA A 61 17.93 3.79 -1.07
N VAL A 62 18.10 2.93 -2.09
CA VAL A 62 17.45 1.61 -2.15
C VAL A 62 17.91 0.73 -0.99
N ILE A 63 19.22 0.67 -0.76
CA ILE A 63 19.83 -0.16 0.29
C ILE A 63 19.38 0.29 1.67
N ASP A 64 19.42 1.59 1.94
CA ASP A 64 18.96 2.16 3.21
C ASP A 64 17.49 1.79 3.49
N MET A 65 16.64 1.99 2.49
CA MET A 65 15.20 1.69 2.59
C MET A 65 14.93 0.19 2.75
N CYS A 66 15.66 -0.68 2.04
CA CYS A 66 15.52 -2.13 2.18
C CYS A 66 16.02 -2.63 3.55
N ARG A 67 17.11 -2.05 4.09
CA ARG A 67 17.56 -2.36 5.46
C ARG A 67 16.47 -2.06 6.49
N GLN A 68 15.89 -0.86 6.41
CA GLN A 68 14.79 -0.48 7.30
C GLN A 68 13.56 -1.39 7.17
N VAL A 69 13.33 -1.99 5.99
CA VAL A 69 12.26 -2.98 5.78
C VAL A 69 12.59 -4.29 6.48
N ILE A 70 13.81 -4.79 6.32
CA ILE A 70 14.26 -6.07 6.90
C ILE A 70 14.41 -5.99 8.42
N GLU A 71 14.69 -4.80 8.96
CA GLU A 71 14.68 -4.55 10.42
C GLU A 71 13.30 -4.75 11.05
N VAL A 72 12.24 -4.43 10.31
CA VAL A 72 10.85 -4.59 10.77
C VAL A 72 10.30 -5.96 10.41
N ASP A 73 10.58 -6.44 9.19
CA ASP A 73 10.16 -7.74 8.68
C ASP A 73 11.38 -8.52 8.16
N PRO A 74 12.07 -9.28 9.02
CA PRO A 74 13.27 -10.03 8.61
C PRO A 74 12.98 -11.14 7.59
N ASN A 75 11.71 -11.52 7.41
CA ASN A 75 11.28 -12.50 6.41
C ASN A 75 10.81 -11.84 5.09
N HIS A 76 11.11 -10.55 4.89
CA HIS A 76 10.68 -9.85 3.68
C HIS A 76 11.50 -10.25 2.45
N GLN A 77 11.10 -11.34 1.79
CA GLN A 77 11.85 -11.91 0.67
C GLN A 77 12.09 -10.92 -0.48
N GLU A 78 11.14 -10.02 -0.75
CA GLU A 78 11.27 -9.05 -1.83
C GLU A 78 12.33 -7.98 -1.53
N ALA A 79 12.38 -7.46 -0.29
CA ALA A 79 13.41 -6.49 0.11
C ALA A 79 14.78 -7.15 0.20
N LEU A 80 14.87 -8.41 0.65
CA LEU A 80 16.13 -9.14 0.67
C LEU A 80 16.70 -9.27 -0.76
N LYS A 81 15.87 -9.67 -1.72
CA LYS A 81 16.28 -9.76 -3.14
C LYS A 81 16.69 -8.39 -3.68
N MET A 82 15.89 -7.35 -3.42
CA MET A 82 16.17 -6.00 -3.89
C MET A 82 17.45 -5.41 -3.27
N LEU A 83 17.69 -5.67 -1.98
CA LEU A 83 18.92 -5.30 -1.27
C LEU A 83 20.13 -5.97 -1.92
N SER A 84 20.10 -7.29 -2.10
CA SER A 84 21.20 -8.01 -2.73
C SER A 84 21.48 -7.54 -4.16
N GLN A 85 20.46 -7.16 -4.92
CA GLN A 85 20.66 -6.57 -6.25
C GLN A 85 21.25 -5.17 -6.17
N ALA A 86 20.74 -4.32 -5.27
CA ALA A 86 21.24 -2.97 -5.08
C ALA A 86 22.69 -2.96 -4.55
N GLU A 87 23.07 -3.88 -3.67
CA GLU A 87 24.45 -4.02 -3.20
C GLU A 87 25.41 -4.48 -4.31
N GLN A 88 24.94 -5.27 -5.28
CA GLN A 88 25.74 -5.65 -6.47
C GLN A 88 25.85 -4.52 -7.50
N ASP A 89 24.81 -3.70 -7.65
CA ASP A 89 24.79 -2.55 -8.56
C ASP A 89 25.50 -1.33 -7.94
N GLN A 90 25.78 -1.36 -6.64
CA GLN A 90 26.61 -0.34 -6.02
C GLN A 90 27.97 -0.38 -6.71
N PRO A 91 28.44 0.74 -7.29
CA PRO A 91 29.86 0.87 -7.55
C PRO A 91 30.52 0.76 -6.17
N GLU A 92 31.30 -0.30 -5.96
CA GLU A 92 32.24 -0.44 -4.86
C GLU A 92 33.28 0.69 -4.99
N ASP A 93 32.87 1.91 -4.66
CA ASP A 93 33.78 2.97 -4.23
C ASP A 93 34.20 2.63 -2.79
N THR A 94 34.84 1.47 -2.64
CA THR A 94 35.84 1.27 -1.58
C THR A 94 37.02 2.16 -1.95
N ASP A 95 36.87 3.45 -1.65
CA ASP A 95 38.01 4.34 -1.47
C ASP A 95 38.78 3.83 -0.24
N THR A 96 39.89 3.17 -0.54
CA THR A 96 41.19 3.19 0.18
C THR A 96 41.19 3.51 1.67
#